data_AF-A0A5E5AN40-F1
#
_entry.id   AF-A0A5E5AN40-F1
#
_cell.length_a   1.000
_cell.length_b   1.000
_cell.length_c   1.000
_cell.angle_alpha   90.00
_cell.angle_beta   90.00
_cell.angle_gamma   90.00
#
_symmetry.space_group_name_H-M   'P 1'
#
loop_
_entity.id
_entity.type
_entity.pdbx_description
1 polymer ?
#
loop_
_entity_poly.entity_id
_entity_poly.type
_entity_poly.pdbx_seq_one_letter_code
_entity_poly.pdbx_strand_id
1 'polypeptide(L)'
;MTATTKSETTALTVVERAAVALGSSKLQGELVALAKKSADITEIKNAAGRDQCHAAMMALANTRTSITKTGKAARDDANAFSKAVIAEEKRLIDLIEPEELRLRTLRDGWDEAREAEKRAKAEAEARRIAAIREHINDIRSIATRMVGCASHAIAVEIEDLEALSVTLDRFQELTGEAEAARGETLDKLSSMYRAALDAELEAARIKAEQEAEAARLAAEREELARLRAEAAKRDEEAAAARAAEEKRIAAERAEADRIARERLEAEEAELRAERERQAAEAKRLADEREALERQQREAEAAERRRVEEQQAAEAAAAARVREAADLMLDALRQWKHAEETGDADELENARAARDQAITAATL
;
A
#
# COMPACT_ATOMS: atom_id res chain seq x y z
N MET A 1 -5.83 -22.98 105.56
CA MET A 1 -6.13 -23.51 106.90
C MET A 1 -7.61 -23.83 106.95
N THR A 2 -7.96 -25.10 106.83
CA THR A 2 -9.34 -25.59 106.95
C THR A 2 -9.31 -26.79 107.89
N ALA A 3 -9.95 -26.62 109.05
CA ALA A 3 -10.05 -27.64 110.08
C ALA A 3 -11.06 -28.71 109.62
N THR A 4 -10.55 -29.89 109.26
CA THR A 4 -11.36 -31.07 108.99
C THR A 4 -11.72 -31.74 110.32
N THR A 5 -12.90 -31.44 110.86
CA THR A 5 -13.50 -32.23 111.95
C THR A 5 -14.06 -33.53 111.37
N LYS A 6 -13.24 -34.59 111.40
CA LYS A 6 -13.66 -35.94 111.06
C LYS A 6 -14.41 -36.55 112.25
N SER A 7 -15.74 -36.43 112.26
CA SER A 7 -16.59 -37.21 113.17
C SER A 7 -16.60 -38.65 112.66
N GLU A 8 -15.77 -39.51 113.24
CA GLU A 8 -15.84 -40.95 113.01
C GLU A 8 -17.05 -41.50 113.79
N THR A 9 -18.23 -41.36 113.19
CA THR A 9 -19.41 -42.12 113.60
C THR A 9 -19.26 -43.49 112.95
N THR A 10 -19.13 -44.55 113.75
CA THR A 10 -19.13 -45.94 113.26
C THR A 10 -20.45 -46.20 112.55
N ALA A 11 -20.46 -46.01 111.22
CA ALA A 11 -21.66 -46.12 110.42
C ALA A 11 -22.04 -47.59 110.32
N LEU A 12 -23.18 -47.95 110.92
CA LEU A 12 -23.78 -49.27 110.73
C LEU A 12 -23.84 -49.60 109.24
N THR A 13 -23.35 -50.79 108.88
CA THR A 13 -23.52 -51.34 107.53
C THR A 13 -25.01 -51.43 107.18
N VAL A 14 -25.33 -51.52 105.88
CA VAL A 14 -26.73 -51.66 105.42
C VAL A 14 -27.44 -52.85 106.06
N VAL A 15 -26.69 -53.94 106.33
CA VAL A 15 -27.20 -55.16 106.97
C VAL A 15 -27.46 -54.92 108.46
N GLU A 16 -26.58 -54.21 109.16
CA GLU A 16 -26.76 -53.89 110.58
C GLU A 16 -27.92 -52.90 110.78
N ARG A 17 -28.10 -51.92 109.89
CA ARG A 17 -29.28 -51.04 109.92
C ARG A 17 -30.58 -51.80 109.68
N ALA A 18 -30.57 -52.78 108.78
CA ALA A 18 -31.73 -53.64 108.57
C ALA A 18 -32.05 -54.49 109.81
N ALA A 19 -31.03 -55.03 110.49
CA ALA A 19 -31.20 -55.80 111.72
C ALA A 19 -31.75 -54.94 112.88
N VAL A 20 -31.31 -53.68 112.99
CA VAL A 20 -31.84 -52.71 113.97
C VAL A 20 -33.28 -52.33 113.63
N ALA A 21 -33.59 -52.02 112.37
CA ALA A 21 -34.94 -51.64 111.94
C ALA A 21 -35.99 -52.75 112.15
N LEU A 22 -35.57 -54.02 112.04
CA LEU A 22 -36.43 -55.18 112.32
C LEU A 22 -36.40 -55.62 113.79
N GLY A 23 -35.54 -55.04 114.63
CA GLY A 23 -35.35 -55.49 116.01
C GLY A 23 -34.90 -56.95 116.12
N SER A 24 -34.19 -57.46 115.10
CA SER A 24 -33.99 -58.90 114.86
C SER A 24 -33.41 -59.65 116.05
N SER A 25 -32.48 -59.04 116.80
CA SER A 25 -31.84 -59.69 117.96
C SER A 25 -32.83 -59.99 119.11
N LYS A 26 -33.72 -59.04 119.44
CA LYS A 26 -34.75 -59.24 120.47
C LYS A 26 -35.89 -60.12 119.95
N LEU A 27 -36.33 -59.85 118.74
CA LEU A 27 -37.44 -60.55 118.10
C LEU A 27 -37.14 -62.05 117.92
N GLN A 28 -35.90 -62.42 117.61
CA GLN A 28 -35.50 -63.82 117.50
C GLN A 28 -35.77 -64.61 118.79
N GLY A 29 -35.40 -64.06 119.95
CA GLY A 29 -35.65 -64.70 121.24
C GLY A 29 -37.15 -64.84 121.54
N GLU A 30 -37.93 -63.79 121.26
CA GLU A 30 -39.38 -63.79 121.44
C GLU A 30 -40.10 -64.79 120.52
N LEU A 31 -39.65 -64.91 119.27
CA LEU A 31 -40.19 -65.87 118.31
C LEU A 31 -39.92 -67.32 118.72
N VAL A 32 -38.70 -67.62 119.17
CA VAL A 32 -38.35 -68.95 119.70
C VAL A 32 -39.20 -69.29 120.92
N ALA A 33 -39.39 -68.34 121.84
CA ALA A 33 -40.23 -68.53 123.01
C ALA A 33 -41.72 -68.72 122.63
N LEU A 34 -42.22 -67.96 121.66
CA LEU A 34 -43.60 -68.07 121.18
C LEU A 34 -43.86 -69.43 120.52
N ALA A 35 -42.92 -69.92 119.70
CA ALA A 35 -43.04 -71.23 119.06
C ALA A 35 -43.02 -72.39 120.09
N LYS A 36 -42.22 -72.28 121.15
CA LYS A 36 -42.17 -73.30 122.22
C LYS A 36 -43.50 -73.46 122.96
N LYS A 37 -44.30 -72.39 123.11
CA LYS A 37 -45.61 -72.45 123.82
C LYS A 37 -46.62 -73.39 123.17
N SER A 38 -46.44 -73.72 121.88
CA SER A 38 -47.30 -74.64 121.15
C SER A 38 -46.61 -75.96 120.78
N ALA A 39 -45.41 -76.24 121.30
CA ALA A 39 -44.62 -77.41 120.90
C ALA A 39 -45.25 -78.74 121.34
N ASP A 40 -45.92 -78.75 122.50
CA ASP A 40 -46.55 -79.96 123.06
C ASP A 40 -47.93 -80.25 122.46
N ILE A 41 -48.45 -79.38 121.59
CA ILE A 41 -49.71 -79.58 120.86
C ILE A 41 -49.41 -80.48 119.64
N THR A 42 -49.36 -81.80 119.87
CA THR A 42 -49.06 -82.80 118.84
C THR A 42 -50.30 -83.45 118.24
N GLU A 43 -51.44 -83.41 118.94
CA GLU A 43 -52.72 -83.97 118.51
C GLU A 43 -53.92 -83.27 119.19
N ILE A 44 -55.09 -83.24 118.53
CA ILE A 44 -56.32 -82.61 119.07
C ILE A 44 -57.27 -83.71 119.54
N LYS A 45 -57.43 -83.86 120.87
CA LYS A 45 -58.29 -84.90 121.46
C LYS A 45 -59.70 -84.45 121.84
N ASN A 46 -59.93 -83.13 121.90
CA ASN A 46 -61.20 -82.55 122.34
C ASN A 46 -61.35 -81.09 121.85
N ALA A 47 -62.52 -80.49 122.09
CA ALA A 47 -62.82 -79.11 121.69
C ALA A 47 -61.85 -78.08 122.29
N ALA A 48 -61.48 -78.23 123.58
CA ALA A 48 -60.54 -77.33 124.24
C ALA A 48 -59.14 -77.35 123.58
N GLY A 49 -58.66 -78.54 123.18
CA GLY A 49 -57.40 -78.68 122.45
C GLY A 49 -57.41 -78.03 121.06
N ARG A 50 -58.56 -78.03 120.37
CA ARG A 50 -58.73 -77.31 119.10
C ARG A 50 -58.61 -75.81 119.30
N ASP A 51 -59.24 -75.28 120.34
CA ASP A 51 -59.21 -73.83 120.62
C ASP A 51 -57.82 -73.37 121.07
N GLN A 52 -57.10 -74.19 121.85
CA GLN A 52 -55.69 -73.95 122.18
C GLN A 52 -54.80 -73.93 120.93
N CYS A 53 -54.97 -74.90 120.02
CA CYS A 53 -54.25 -74.94 118.74
C CYS A 53 -54.57 -73.72 117.86
N HIS A 54 -55.84 -73.34 117.76
CA HIS A 54 -56.28 -72.17 117.00
C HIS A 54 -55.70 -70.87 117.59
N ALA A 55 -55.74 -70.70 118.91
CA ALA A 55 -55.18 -69.53 119.59
C ALA A 55 -53.66 -69.41 119.36
N ALA A 56 -52.92 -70.52 119.48
CA ALA A 56 -51.49 -70.56 119.19
C ALA A 56 -51.18 -70.21 117.72
N MET A 57 -51.95 -70.75 116.78
CA MET A 57 -51.82 -70.47 115.35
C MET A 57 -52.10 -68.99 115.04
N MET A 58 -53.14 -68.41 115.65
CA MET A 58 -53.44 -66.98 115.53
C MET A 58 -52.33 -66.11 116.11
N ALA A 59 -51.75 -66.47 117.26
CA ALA A 59 -50.64 -65.74 117.84
C ALA A 59 -49.41 -65.71 116.90
N LEU A 60 -49.05 -66.87 116.31
CA LEU A 60 -47.96 -66.95 115.33
C LEU A 60 -48.27 -66.18 114.05
N ALA A 61 -49.49 -66.29 113.51
CA ALA A 61 -49.92 -65.60 112.30
C ALA A 61 -49.96 -64.07 112.47
N ASN A 62 -50.39 -63.60 113.64
CA ASN A 62 -50.39 -62.18 113.99
C ASN A 62 -48.96 -61.64 114.11
N THR A 63 -48.06 -62.37 114.80
CA THR A 63 -46.64 -61.98 114.89
C THR A 63 -45.97 -61.96 113.52
N ARG A 64 -46.21 -62.97 112.65
CA ARG A 64 -45.71 -62.95 111.26
C ARG A 64 -46.17 -61.71 110.51
N THR A 65 -47.45 -61.38 110.59
CA THR A 65 -48.02 -60.20 109.94
C THR A 65 -47.41 -58.91 110.47
N SER A 66 -47.13 -58.84 111.78
CA SER A 66 -46.43 -57.72 112.39
C SER A 66 -45.02 -57.54 111.82
N ILE A 67 -44.24 -58.63 111.68
CA ILE A 67 -42.90 -58.59 111.09
C ILE A 67 -42.94 -58.09 109.65
N THR A 68 -43.89 -58.57 108.84
CA THR A 68 -44.08 -58.09 107.46
C THR A 68 -44.40 -56.60 107.42
N LYS A 69 -45.26 -56.11 108.33
CA LYS A 69 -45.58 -54.68 108.44
C LYS A 69 -44.34 -53.86 108.82
N THR A 70 -43.57 -54.29 109.81
CA THR A 70 -42.32 -53.63 110.22
C THR A 70 -41.31 -53.60 109.08
N GLY A 71 -41.11 -54.72 108.37
CA GLY A 71 -40.19 -54.77 107.23
C GLY A 71 -40.64 -53.91 106.05
N LYS A 72 -41.95 -53.77 105.80
CA LYS A 72 -42.47 -52.81 104.82
C LYS A 72 -42.20 -51.37 105.26
N ALA A 73 -42.52 -51.01 106.50
CA ALA A 73 -42.29 -49.67 107.04
C ALA A 73 -40.80 -49.27 106.97
N ALA A 74 -39.87 -50.18 107.31
CA ALA A 74 -38.44 -49.94 107.21
C ALA A 74 -37.96 -49.67 105.77
N ARG A 75 -38.52 -50.40 104.78
CA ARG A 75 -38.21 -50.15 103.36
C ARG A 75 -38.81 -48.83 102.86
N ASP A 76 -40.03 -48.52 103.27
CA ASP A 76 -40.71 -47.27 102.91
C ASP A 76 -39.93 -46.06 103.44
N ASP A 77 -39.45 -46.13 104.70
CA ASP A 77 -38.56 -45.12 105.30
C ASP A 77 -37.21 -44.99 104.57
N ALA A 78 -36.55 -46.10 104.25
CA ALA A 78 -35.30 -46.08 103.49
C ALA A 78 -35.46 -45.46 102.09
N ASN A 79 -36.58 -45.76 101.41
CA ASN A 79 -36.91 -45.15 100.11
C ASN A 79 -37.21 -43.66 100.26
N ALA A 80 -37.90 -43.25 101.32
CA ALA A 80 -38.16 -41.84 101.62
C ALA A 80 -36.85 -41.08 101.88
N PHE A 81 -35.94 -41.67 102.65
CA PHE A 81 -34.60 -41.12 102.88
C PHE A 81 -33.81 -40.95 101.58
N SER A 82 -33.76 -41.97 100.72
CA SER A 82 -33.05 -41.88 99.43
C SER A 82 -33.62 -40.75 98.55
N LYS A 83 -34.95 -40.60 98.49
CA LYS A 83 -35.59 -39.49 97.76
C LYS A 83 -35.24 -38.14 98.36
N ALA A 84 -35.20 -38.03 99.70
CA ALA A 84 -34.81 -36.80 100.37
C ALA A 84 -33.35 -36.41 100.08
N VAL A 85 -32.43 -37.39 100.02
CA VAL A 85 -31.03 -37.15 99.65
C VAL A 85 -30.92 -36.63 98.22
N ILE A 86 -31.61 -37.24 97.25
CA ILE A 86 -31.61 -36.79 95.84
C ILE A 86 -32.19 -35.36 95.72
N ALA A 87 -33.27 -35.08 96.46
CA ALA A 87 -33.88 -33.75 96.46
C ALA A 87 -32.92 -32.69 97.04
N GLU A 88 -32.19 -33.03 98.10
CA GLU A 88 -31.21 -32.13 98.71
C GLU A 88 -29.98 -31.94 97.83
N GLU A 89 -29.47 -33.00 97.20
CA GLU A 89 -28.41 -32.91 96.19
C GLU A 89 -28.82 -31.94 95.07
N LYS A 90 -30.02 -32.11 94.52
CA LYS A 90 -30.56 -31.21 93.51
C LYS A 90 -30.66 -29.78 94.01
N ARG A 91 -31.15 -29.54 95.23
CA ARG A 91 -31.22 -28.19 95.83
C ARG A 91 -29.84 -27.54 95.93
N LEU A 92 -28.81 -28.30 96.30
CA LEU A 92 -27.44 -27.82 96.41
C LEU A 92 -26.83 -27.52 95.04
N ILE A 93 -27.08 -28.35 94.03
CA ILE A 93 -26.65 -28.11 92.64
C ILE A 93 -27.35 -26.87 92.08
N ASP A 94 -28.68 -26.80 92.20
CA ASP A 94 -29.49 -25.68 91.71
C ASP A 94 -29.09 -24.34 92.37
N LEU A 95 -28.45 -24.36 93.55
CA LEU A 95 -27.90 -23.16 94.21
C LEU A 95 -26.60 -22.66 93.56
N ILE A 96 -25.73 -23.56 93.09
CA ILE A 96 -24.39 -23.19 92.60
C ILE A 96 -24.30 -23.12 91.07
N GLU A 97 -25.10 -23.89 90.35
CA GLU A 97 -25.07 -23.97 88.89
C GLU A 97 -25.30 -22.61 88.20
N PRO A 98 -26.26 -21.75 88.61
CA PRO A 98 -26.43 -20.44 87.98
C PRO A 98 -25.21 -19.52 88.15
N GLU A 99 -24.53 -19.61 89.29
CA GLU A 99 -23.32 -18.81 89.55
C GLU A 99 -22.12 -19.35 88.76
N GLU A 100 -21.97 -20.68 88.66
CA GLU A 100 -20.95 -21.29 87.79
C GLU A 100 -21.15 -20.85 86.32
N LEU A 101 -22.39 -20.91 85.83
CA LEU A 101 -22.73 -20.48 84.48
C LEU A 101 -22.43 -18.99 84.28
N ARG A 102 -22.81 -18.13 85.22
CA ARG A 102 -22.52 -16.68 85.18
C ARG A 102 -21.01 -16.42 85.11
N LEU A 103 -20.22 -17.09 85.93
CA LEU A 103 -18.75 -16.95 85.95
C LEU A 103 -18.12 -17.44 84.66
N ARG A 104 -18.61 -18.56 84.10
CA ARG A 104 -18.17 -19.08 82.81
C ARG A 104 -18.44 -18.09 81.68
N THR A 105 -19.65 -17.56 81.60
CA THR A 105 -20.03 -16.54 80.59
C THR A 105 -19.19 -15.27 80.72
N LEU A 106 -18.89 -14.82 81.95
CA LEU A 106 -18.03 -13.65 82.16
C LEU A 106 -16.59 -13.89 81.69
N ARG A 107 -16.01 -15.05 82.01
CA ARG A 107 -14.67 -15.42 81.55
C ARG A 107 -14.62 -15.48 80.03
N ASP A 108 -15.52 -16.23 79.42
CA ASP A 108 -15.52 -16.46 77.97
C ASP A 108 -15.75 -15.14 77.20
N GLY A 109 -16.63 -14.26 77.73
CA GLY A 109 -16.83 -12.92 77.16
C GLY A 109 -15.61 -12.00 77.27
N TRP A 110 -14.85 -12.09 78.36
CA TRP A 110 -13.61 -11.33 78.52
C TRP A 110 -12.50 -11.84 77.58
N ASP A 111 -12.34 -13.16 77.48
CA ASP A 111 -11.37 -13.79 76.58
C ASP A 111 -11.67 -13.45 75.11
N GLU A 112 -12.94 -13.53 74.68
CA GLU A 112 -13.35 -13.18 73.32
C GLU A 112 -13.11 -11.70 73.01
N ALA A 113 -13.39 -10.79 73.96
CA ALA A 113 -13.14 -9.35 73.78
C ALA A 113 -11.64 -9.06 73.59
N ARG A 114 -10.76 -9.76 74.32
CA ARG A 114 -9.31 -9.62 74.19
C ARG A 114 -8.80 -10.17 72.87
N GLU A 115 -9.32 -11.31 72.41
CA GLU A 115 -8.97 -11.85 71.11
C GLU A 115 -9.50 -10.97 69.97
N ALA A 116 -10.71 -10.44 70.07
CA ALA A 116 -11.26 -9.48 69.13
C ALA A 116 -10.41 -8.20 69.05
N GLU A 117 -9.95 -7.66 70.18
CA GLU A 117 -9.04 -6.51 70.22
C GLU A 117 -7.69 -6.81 69.55
N LYS A 118 -7.11 -8.00 69.80
CA LYS A 118 -5.87 -8.43 69.14
C LYS A 118 -6.06 -8.57 67.63
N ARG A 119 -7.14 -9.21 67.18
CA ARG A 119 -7.49 -9.34 65.76
C ARG A 119 -7.68 -7.98 65.11
N ALA A 120 -8.43 -7.07 65.74
CA ALA A 120 -8.64 -5.72 65.23
C ALA A 120 -7.35 -4.93 65.10
N LYS A 121 -6.43 -5.03 66.08
CA LYS A 121 -5.10 -4.40 66.01
C LYS A 121 -4.25 -4.99 64.88
N ALA A 122 -4.24 -6.31 64.74
CA ALA A 122 -3.51 -6.99 63.66
C ALA A 122 -4.08 -6.63 62.28
N GLU A 123 -5.40 -6.56 62.13
CA GLU A 123 -6.06 -6.14 60.89
C GLU A 123 -5.78 -4.67 60.57
N ALA A 124 -5.83 -3.77 61.56
CA ALA A 124 -5.52 -2.36 61.38
C ALA A 124 -4.08 -2.18 60.92
N GLU A 125 -3.14 -2.91 61.52
CA GLU A 125 -1.73 -2.90 61.14
C GLU A 125 -1.51 -3.50 59.74
N ALA A 126 -2.15 -4.61 59.42
CA ALA A 126 -2.09 -5.21 58.08
C ALA A 126 -2.64 -4.27 57.01
N ARG A 127 -3.75 -3.57 57.29
CA ARG A 127 -4.32 -2.55 56.39
C ARG A 127 -3.39 -1.36 56.22
N ARG A 128 -2.75 -0.89 57.30
CA ARG A 128 -1.75 0.18 57.24
C ARG A 128 -0.59 -0.21 56.31
N ILE A 129 0.00 -1.38 56.54
CA ILE A 129 1.11 -1.90 55.72
C ILE A 129 0.66 -2.09 54.26
N ALA A 130 -0.55 -2.61 54.02
CA ALA A 130 -1.09 -2.78 52.67
C ALA A 130 -1.23 -1.46 51.92
N ALA A 131 -1.74 -0.41 52.57
CA ALA A 131 -1.86 0.92 51.98
C ALA A 131 -0.49 1.53 51.63
N ILE A 132 0.52 1.33 52.48
CA ILE A 132 1.89 1.76 52.16
C ILE A 132 2.43 0.99 50.95
N ARG A 133 2.23 -0.33 50.90
CA ARG A 133 2.66 -1.17 49.76
C ARG A 133 1.95 -0.81 48.46
N GLU A 134 0.70 -0.39 48.52
CA GLU A 134 -0.04 0.12 47.36
C GLU A 134 0.67 1.33 46.74
N HIS A 135 1.05 2.31 47.56
CA HIS A 135 1.85 3.45 47.08
C HIS A 135 3.20 3.06 46.50
N ILE A 136 3.88 2.06 47.06
CA ILE A 136 5.13 1.53 46.50
C ILE A 136 4.87 0.86 45.15
N ASN A 137 3.75 0.16 45.00
CA ASN A 137 3.37 -0.43 43.72
C ASN A 137 2.99 0.62 42.68
N ASP A 138 2.33 1.71 43.07
CA ASP A 138 2.04 2.84 42.18
C ASP A 138 3.33 3.40 41.57
N ILE A 139 4.39 3.56 42.39
CA ILE A 139 5.72 3.96 41.91
C ILE A 139 6.21 2.99 40.83
N ARG A 140 6.18 1.68 41.08
CA ARG A 140 6.63 0.67 40.11
C ARG A 140 5.80 0.69 38.82
N SER A 141 4.50 0.94 38.92
CA SER A 141 3.57 0.98 37.79
C SER A 141 3.79 2.16 36.86
N ILE A 142 4.48 3.22 37.29
CA ILE A 142 4.85 4.36 36.43
C ILE A 142 5.59 3.87 35.18
N ALA A 143 6.61 3.02 35.33
CA ALA A 143 7.37 2.49 34.21
C ALA A 143 6.50 1.70 33.22
N THR A 144 5.47 0.99 33.71
CA THR A 144 4.52 0.27 32.84
C THR A 144 3.64 1.23 32.03
N ARG A 145 3.20 2.35 32.63
CA ARG A 145 2.38 3.35 31.92
C ARG A 145 3.17 4.10 30.84
N MET A 146 4.47 4.26 31.01
CA MET A 146 5.33 5.02 30.10
C MET A 146 5.84 4.23 28.88
N VAL A 147 5.50 2.95 28.78
CA VAL A 147 5.89 2.12 27.64
C VAL A 147 5.31 2.68 26.34
N GLY A 148 6.18 3.04 25.39
CA GLY A 148 5.79 3.55 24.07
C GLY A 148 5.44 5.04 24.04
N CYS A 149 5.59 5.76 25.15
CA CYS A 149 5.46 7.22 25.17
C CYS A 149 6.63 7.91 24.47
N ALA A 150 6.41 9.16 24.05
CA ALA A 150 7.46 10.01 23.47
C ALA A 150 8.49 10.41 24.53
N SER A 151 9.71 10.73 24.08
CA SER A 151 10.85 11.04 24.96
C SER A 151 10.54 12.18 25.95
N HIS A 152 9.87 13.24 25.49
CA HIS A 152 9.49 14.38 26.35
C HIS A 152 8.52 13.99 27.47
N ALA A 153 7.57 13.10 27.22
CA ALA A 153 6.60 12.67 28.23
C ALA A 153 7.30 11.81 29.30
N ILE A 154 8.22 10.94 28.87
CA ILE A 154 9.04 10.14 29.79
C ILE A 154 9.94 11.05 30.63
N ALA A 155 10.52 12.10 30.04
CA ALA A 155 11.36 13.04 30.76
C ALA A 155 10.62 13.79 31.88
N VAL A 156 9.38 14.24 31.63
CA VAL A 156 8.53 14.87 32.65
C VAL A 156 8.26 13.89 33.81
N GLU A 157 7.91 12.64 33.51
CA GLU A 157 7.63 11.65 34.56
C GLU A 157 8.90 11.27 35.35
N ILE A 158 10.08 11.29 34.72
CA ILE A 158 11.37 11.15 35.42
C ILE A 158 11.54 12.30 36.43
N GLU A 159 11.33 13.54 36.00
CA GLU A 159 11.44 14.72 36.88
C GLU A 159 10.46 14.65 38.05
N ASP A 160 9.20 14.29 37.78
CA ASP A 160 8.18 14.14 38.82
C ASP A 160 8.54 13.02 39.83
N LEU A 161 9.07 11.90 39.35
CA LEU A 161 9.49 10.80 40.20
C LEU A 161 10.79 11.12 40.97
N GLU A 162 11.70 11.91 40.39
CA GLU A 162 12.87 12.46 41.09
C GLU A 162 12.45 13.47 42.17
N ALA A 163 11.41 14.26 41.94
CA ALA A 163 10.86 15.18 42.93
C ALA A 163 10.05 14.47 44.04
N LEU A 164 9.63 13.22 43.84
CA LEU A 164 8.87 12.46 44.82
C LEU A 164 9.69 12.21 46.11
N SER A 165 9.27 12.85 47.20
CA SER A 165 9.90 12.66 48.51
C SER A 165 9.47 11.31 49.14
N VAL A 166 10.42 10.41 49.33
CA VAL A 166 10.23 9.17 50.09
C VAL A 166 10.63 9.41 51.54
N THR A 167 9.65 9.65 52.41
CA THR A 167 9.87 10.04 53.81
C THR A 167 9.43 8.95 54.79
N LEU A 168 10.04 8.95 55.98
CA LEU A 168 9.68 8.07 57.08
C LEU A 168 8.22 8.26 57.51
N ASP A 169 7.67 9.47 57.44
CA ASP A 169 6.28 9.72 57.82
C ASP A 169 5.28 9.03 56.87
N ARG A 170 5.63 8.96 55.57
CA ARG A 170 4.75 8.41 54.53
C ARG A 170 4.90 6.90 54.38
N PHE A 171 6.13 6.38 54.39
CA PHE A 171 6.42 4.97 54.13
C PHE A 171 6.86 4.18 55.36
N GLN A 172 7.11 4.86 56.48
CA GLN A 172 7.39 4.25 57.78
C GLN A 172 8.50 3.19 57.67
N GLU A 173 8.29 1.99 58.22
CA GLU A 173 9.27 0.90 58.15
C GLU A 173 9.58 0.44 56.72
N LEU A 174 8.74 0.75 55.73
CA LEU A 174 8.93 0.41 54.31
C LEU A 174 9.62 1.52 53.49
N THR A 175 10.15 2.55 54.14
CA THR A 175 10.89 3.64 53.46
C THR A 175 12.02 3.10 52.58
N GLY A 176 12.76 2.10 53.05
CA GLY A 176 13.81 1.46 52.25
C GLY A 176 13.28 0.73 51.02
N GLU A 177 12.14 0.05 51.12
CA GLU A 177 11.48 -0.61 49.97
C GLU A 177 10.96 0.43 48.96
N ALA A 178 10.46 1.57 49.44
CA ALA A 178 9.98 2.66 48.61
C ALA A 178 11.11 3.34 47.83
N GLU A 179 12.25 3.61 48.47
CA GLU A 179 13.43 4.16 47.77
C GLU A 179 13.98 3.18 46.74
N ALA A 180 14.03 1.89 47.07
CA ALA A 180 14.44 0.86 46.10
C ALA A 180 13.48 0.83 44.89
N ALA A 181 12.17 0.85 45.13
CA ALA A 181 11.18 0.89 44.06
C ALA A 181 11.30 2.14 43.19
N ARG A 182 11.56 3.31 43.80
CA ARG A 182 11.80 4.57 43.07
C ARG A 182 13.04 4.50 42.21
N GLY A 183 14.17 4.04 42.75
CA GLY A 183 15.42 3.86 42.01
C GLY A 183 15.27 2.91 40.83
N GLU A 184 14.72 1.71 41.05
CA GLU A 184 14.48 0.73 39.98
C GLU A 184 13.55 1.27 38.87
N THR A 185 12.58 2.11 39.25
CA THR A 185 11.64 2.72 38.30
C THR A 185 12.34 3.81 37.49
N LEU A 186 13.14 4.66 38.14
CA LEU A 186 13.95 5.68 37.46
C LEU A 186 14.95 5.07 36.46
N ASP A 187 15.59 3.95 36.81
CA ASP A 187 16.50 3.23 35.90
C ASP A 187 15.78 2.72 34.65
N LYS A 188 14.57 2.19 34.82
CA LYS A 188 13.71 1.73 33.71
C LYS A 188 13.28 2.90 32.84
N LEU A 189 12.78 3.99 33.45
CA LEU A 189 12.37 5.19 32.72
C LEU A 189 13.54 5.82 31.96
N SER A 190 14.72 5.91 32.58
CA SER A 190 15.94 6.41 31.94
C SER A 190 16.33 5.59 30.72
N SER A 191 16.18 4.26 30.79
CA SER A 191 16.43 3.37 29.67
C SER A 191 15.41 3.58 28.54
N MET A 192 14.12 3.72 28.88
CA MET A 192 13.06 4.00 27.90
C MET A 192 13.23 5.38 27.26
N TYR A 193 13.57 6.40 28.05
CA TYR A 193 13.82 7.76 27.58
C TYR A 193 14.92 7.79 26.53
N ARG A 194 16.06 7.15 26.80
CA ARG A 194 17.16 7.06 25.82
C ARG A 194 16.72 6.38 24.54
N ALA A 195 16.04 5.23 24.63
CA ALA A 195 15.55 4.52 23.46
C ALA A 195 14.54 5.34 22.63
N ALA A 196 13.62 6.05 23.29
CA ALA A 196 12.65 6.92 22.64
C ALA A 196 13.33 8.12 21.97
N LEU A 197 14.28 8.76 22.66
CA LEU A 197 15.03 9.90 22.14
C LEU A 197 15.87 9.49 20.92
N ASP A 198 16.58 8.38 20.98
CA ASP A 198 17.39 7.86 19.87
C ASP A 198 16.50 7.54 18.65
N ALA A 199 15.33 6.93 18.87
CA ALA A 199 14.38 6.63 17.80
C ALA A 199 13.80 7.91 17.16
N GLU A 200 13.48 8.93 17.96
CA GLU A 200 12.98 10.23 17.49
C GLU A 200 14.05 11.00 16.69
N LEU A 201 15.30 11.01 17.18
CA LEU A 201 16.43 11.64 16.48
C LEU A 201 16.72 10.95 15.14
N GLU A 202 16.68 9.63 15.10
CA GLU A 202 16.87 8.87 13.87
C GLU A 202 15.73 9.12 12.88
N ALA A 203 14.48 9.12 13.35
CA ALA A 203 13.33 9.45 12.52
C ALA A 203 13.41 10.88 11.95
N ALA A 204 13.87 11.84 12.75
CA ALA A 204 14.09 13.22 12.30
C ALA A 204 15.21 13.30 11.24
N ARG A 205 16.31 12.55 11.42
CA ARG A 205 17.40 12.47 10.45
C ARG A 205 16.93 11.90 9.11
N ILE A 206 16.22 10.78 9.14
CA ILE A 206 15.67 10.13 7.94
C ILE A 206 14.71 11.09 7.22
N LYS A 207 13.83 11.77 7.96
CA LYS A 207 12.90 12.74 7.38
C LYS A 207 13.63 13.91 6.72
N ALA A 208 14.65 14.47 7.38
CA ALA A 208 15.45 15.56 6.80
C ALA A 208 16.21 15.12 5.53
N GLU A 209 16.74 13.89 5.51
CA GLU A 209 17.39 13.31 4.33
C GLU A 209 16.40 13.13 3.17
N GLN A 210 15.21 12.58 3.45
CA GLN A 210 14.15 12.43 2.44
C GLN A 210 13.67 13.77 1.88
N GLU A 211 13.51 14.79 2.73
CA GLU A 211 13.13 16.15 2.29
C GLU A 211 14.22 16.78 1.42
N ALA A 212 15.51 16.60 1.78
CA ALA A 212 16.63 17.08 0.98
C ALA A 212 16.74 16.36 -0.38
N GLU A 213 16.55 15.04 -0.42
CA GLU A 213 16.54 14.27 -1.66
C GLU A 213 15.37 14.66 -2.56
N ALA A 214 14.17 14.81 -1.99
CA ALA A 214 12.99 15.27 -2.71
C ALA A 214 13.20 16.67 -3.32
N ALA A 215 13.85 17.59 -2.58
CA ALA A 215 14.20 18.91 -3.08
C ALA A 215 15.23 18.84 -4.23
N ARG A 216 16.24 17.98 -4.13
CA ARG A 216 17.22 17.75 -5.21
C ARG A 216 16.56 17.21 -6.48
N LEU A 217 15.70 16.21 -6.35
CA LEU A 217 14.99 15.62 -7.48
C LEU A 217 14.01 16.62 -8.12
N ALA A 218 13.37 17.47 -7.32
CA ALA A 218 12.52 18.55 -7.83
C ALA A 218 13.33 19.58 -8.64
N ALA A 219 14.51 20.00 -8.14
CA ALA A 219 15.41 20.89 -8.84
C ALA A 219 15.94 20.28 -10.15
N GLU A 220 16.35 19.01 -10.13
CA GLU A 220 16.80 18.29 -11.33
C GLU A 220 15.68 18.19 -12.39
N ARG A 221 14.43 17.93 -11.97
CA ARG A 221 13.27 17.91 -12.88
C ARG A 221 12.99 19.28 -13.48
N GLU A 222 13.12 20.35 -12.69
CA GLU A 222 12.95 21.71 -13.19
C GLU A 222 14.05 22.08 -14.19
N GLU A 223 15.31 21.74 -13.89
CA GLU A 223 16.43 21.95 -14.81
C GLU A 223 16.25 21.17 -16.12
N LEU A 224 15.88 19.87 -16.03
CA LEU A 224 15.61 19.06 -17.20
C LEU A 224 14.43 19.60 -18.03
N ALA A 225 13.39 20.12 -17.38
CA ALA A 225 12.28 20.77 -18.06
C ALA A 225 12.73 22.06 -18.78
N ARG A 226 13.59 22.87 -18.16
CA ARG A 226 14.19 24.05 -18.80
C ARG A 226 15.04 23.66 -20.01
N LEU A 227 15.91 22.66 -19.88
CA LEU A 227 16.75 22.16 -20.97
C LEU A 227 15.91 21.63 -22.13
N ARG A 228 14.82 20.89 -21.85
CA ARG A 228 13.88 20.42 -22.88
C ARG A 228 13.16 21.58 -23.57
N ALA A 229 12.73 22.59 -22.82
CA ALA A 229 12.08 23.76 -23.39
C ALA A 229 13.05 24.59 -24.25
N GLU A 230 14.31 24.72 -23.83
CA GLU A 230 15.36 25.38 -24.63
C GLU A 230 15.70 24.59 -25.89
N ALA A 231 15.84 23.27 -25.79
CA ALA A 231 16.06 22.40 -26.95
C ALA A 231 14.90 22.48 -27.93
N ALA A 232 13.65 22.43 -27.45
CA ALA A 232 12.46 22.58 -28.29
C ALA A 232 12.45 23.93 -29.03
N LYS A 233 12.80 25.03 -28.36
CA LYS A 233 12.94 26.35 -29.01
C LYS A 233 14.02 26.35 -30.07
N ARG A 234 15.20 25.77 -29.80
CA ARG A 234 16.28 25.66 -30.78
C ARG A 234 15.87 24.82 -31.99
N ASP A 235 15.14 23.73 -31.76
CA ASP A 235 14.63 22.88 -32.84
C ASP A 235 13.58 23.60 -33.69
N GLU A 236 12.69 24.38 -33.07
CA GLU A 236 11.73 25.25 -33.76
C GLU A 236 12.42 26.34 -34.59
N GLU A 237 13.42 27.03 -34.02
CA GLU A 237 14.22 28.04 -34.70
C GLU A 237 15.00 27.43 -35.88
N ALA A 238 15.63 26.26 -35.69
CA ALA A 238 16.34 25.55 -36.75
C ALA A 238 15.39 25.06 -37.84
N ALA A 239 14.19 24.58 -37.49
CA ALA A 239 13.15 24.22 -38.45
C ALA A 239 12.66 25.43 -39.25
N ALA A 240 12.43 26.56 -38.58
CA ALA A 240 12.04 27.82 -39.22
C ALA A 240 13.14 28.34 -40.16
N ALA A 241 14.41 28.27 -39.75
CA ALA A 241 15.56 28.66 -40.57
C ALA A 241 15.69 27.76 -41.81
N ARG A 242 15.57 26.43 -41.64
CA ARG A 242 15.56 25.47 -42.77
C ARG A 242 14.41 25.76 -43.74
N ALA A 243 13.20 26.00 -43.24
CA ALA A 243 12.05 26.32 -44.07
C ALA A 243 12.21 27.67 -44.79
N ALA A 244 12.83 28.66 -44.16
CA ALA A 244 13.13 29.95 -44.79
C ALA A 244 14.19 29.81 -45.89
N GLU A 245 15.25 29.02 -45.64
CA GLU A 245 16.29 28.77 -46.63
C GLU A 245 15.76 27.94 -47.81
N GLU A 246 14.94 26.92 -47.56
CA GLU A 246 14.29 26.15 -48.60
C GLU A 246 13.39 27.04 -49.49
N LYS A 247 12.64 27.97 -48.87
CA LYS A 247 11.89 28.99 -49.62
C LYS A 247 12.78 29.91 -50.44
N ARG A 248 13.95 30.32 -49.93
CA ARG A 248 14.91 31.14 -50.68
C ARG A 248 15.48 30.39 -51.86
N ILE A 249 15.94 29.15 -51.66
CA ILE A 249 16.46 28.29 -52.72
C ILE A 249 15.37 28.02 -53.77
N ALA A 250 14.13 27.77 -53.35
CA ALA A 250 13.01 27.60 -54.27
C ALA A 250 12.71 28.86 -55.08
N ALA A 251 12.76 30.04 -54.45
CA ALA A 251 12.59 31.32 -55.14
C ALA A 251 13.73 31.60 -56.13
N GLU A 252 14.99 31.34 -55.73
CA GLU A 252 16.17 31.50 -56.58
C GLU A 252 16.13 30.54 -57.78
N ARG A 253 15.73 29.28 -57.57
CA ARG A 253 15.51 28.32 -58.67
C ARG A 253 14.40 28.76 -59.60
N ALA A 254 13.26 29.24 -59.07
CA ALA A 254 12.18 29.75 -59.89
C ALA A 254 12.60 30.99 -60.72
N GLU A 255 13.46 31.83 -60.16
CA GLU A 255 14.04 32.98 -60.87
C GLU A 255 15.06 32.55 -61.93
N ALA A 256 15.95 31.62 -61.60
CA ALA A 256 16.90 31.04 -62.55
C ALA A 256 16.19 30.32 -63.71
N ASP A 257 15.13 29.57 -63.44
CA ASP A 257 14.30 28.91 -64.44
C ASP A 257 13.59 29.94 -65.35
N ARG A 258 13.16 31.08 -64.81
CA ARG A 258 12.58 32.18 -65.59
C ARG A 258 13.62 32.81 -66.50
N ILE A 259 14.81 33.13 -65.97
CA ILE A 259 15.91 33.70 -66.75
C ILE A 259 16.38 32.72 -67.83
N ALA A 260 16.43 31.42 -67.54
CA ALA A 260 16.78 30.40 -68.51
C ALA A 260 15.74 30.31 -69.64
N ARG A 261 14.44 30.38 -69.31
CA ARG A 261 13.36 30.44 -70.31
C ARG A 261 13.45 31.70 -71.17
N GLU A 262 13.65 32.86 -70.57
CA GLU A 262 13.83 34.12 -71.30
C GLU A 262 15.05 34.10 -72.23
N ARG A 263 16.16 33.48 -71.79
CA ARG A 263 17.35 33.29 -72.64
C ARG A 263 17.10 32.32 -73.79
N LEU A 264 16.43 31.20 -73.53
CA LEU A 264 16.04 30.25 -74.57
C LEU A 264 15.09 30.90 -75.59
N GLU A 265 14.12 31.68 -75.15
CA GLU A 265 13.22 32.43 -76.03
C GLU A 265 13.97 33.49 -76.84
N ALA A 266 14.92 34.20 -76.24
CA ALA A 266 15.77 35.16 -76.94
C ALA A 266 16.70 34.49 -77.95
N GLU A 267 17.32 33.36 -77.60
CA GLU A 267 18.19 32.57 -78.50
C GLU A 267 17.38 31.98 -79.66
N GLU A 268 16.17 31.47 -79.41
CA GLU A 268 15.26 31.03 -80.46
C GLU A 268 14.83 32.19 -81.38
N ALA A 269 14.61 33.38 -80.83
CA ALA A 269 14.27 34.57 -81.60
C ALA A 269 15.46 35.06 -82.44
N GLU A 270 16.68 35.05 -81.91
CA GLU A 270 17.90 35.36 -82.65
C GLU A 270 18.15 34.34 -83.77
N LEU A 271 18.00 33.05 -83.49
CA LEU A 271 18.16 31.99 -84.49
C LEU A 271 17.10 32.11 -85.61
N ARG A 272 15.87 32.51 -85.27
CA ARG A 272 14.82 32.82 -86.26
C ARG A 272 15.18 34.05 -87.09
N ALA A 273 15.63 35.13 -86.46
CA ALA A 273 16.06 36.34 -87.15
C ALA A 273 17.27 36.09 -88.07
N GLU A 274 18.21 35.25 -87.65
CA GLU A 274 19.37 34.89 -88.45
C GLU A 274 19.00 33.97 -89.62
N ARG A 275 18.09 33.02 -89.42
CA ARG A 275 17.51 32.22 -90.53
C ARG A 275 16.75 33.10 -91.53
N GLU A 276 16.02 34.10 -91.07
CA GLU A 276 15.35 35.07 -91.95
C GLU A 276 16.35 35.94 -92.73
N ARG A 277 17.42 36.41 -92.08
CA ARG A 277 18.50 37.14 -92.75
C ARG A 277 19.22 36.28 -93.80
N GLN A 278 19.54 35.04 -93.46
CA GLN A 278 20.16 34.09 -94.39
C GLN A 278 19.23 33.74 -95.55
N ALA A 279 17.92 33.59 -95.30
CA ALA A 279 16.94 33.38 -96.36
C ALA A 279 16.79 34.62 -97.27
N ALA A 280 16.81 35.83 -96.69
CA ALA A 280 16.76 37.07 -97.45
C ALA A 280 18.04 37.30 -98.29
N GLU A 281 19.22 36.96 -97.74
CA GLU A 281 20.50 37.04 -98.45
C GLU A 281 20.61 35.98 -99.55
N ALA A 282 20.18 34.75 -99.30
CA ALA A 282 20.09 33.70 -100.30
C ALA A 282 19.14 34.09 -101.45
N LYS A 283 18.01 34.73 -101.14
CA LYS A 283 17.09 35.27 -102.15
C LYS A 283 17.72 36.39 -102.96
N ARG A 284 18.42 37.33 -102.32
CA ARG A 284 19.16 38.39 -103.04
C ARG A 284 20.23 37.83 -103.98
N LEU A 285 20.99 36.82 -103.53
CA LEU A 285 22.00 36.17 -104.38
C LEU A 285 21.36 35.40 -105.54
N ALA A 286 20.18 34.80 -105.34
CA ALA A 286 19.43 34.14 -106.41
C ALA A 286 18.91 35.16 -107.45
N ASP A 287 18.32 36.26 -106.99
CA ASP A 287 17.82 37.34 -107.86
C ASP A 287 18.97 38.00 -108.65
N GLU A 288 20.16 38.16 -108.04
CA GLU A 288 21.36 38.71 -108.68
C GLU A 288 21.97 37.76 -109.73
N ARG A 289 21.97 36.44 -109.46
CA ARG A 289 22.37 35.43 -110.45
C ARG A 289 21.40 35.37 -111.63
N GLU A 290 20.11 35.48 -111.38
CA GLU A 290 19.09 35.45 -112.45
C GLU A 290 19.13 36.71 -113.32
N ALA A 291 19.49 37.87 -112.75
CA ALA A 291 19.74 39.09 -113.50
C ALA A 291 21.00 39.01 -114.37
N LEU A 292 22.08 38.42 -113.84
CA LEU A 292 23.33 38.19 -114.58
C LEU A 292 23.15 37.18 -115.73
N GLU A 293 22.40 36.09 -115.52
CA GLU A 293 22.08 35.13 -116.60
C GLU A 293 21.23 35.77 -117.70
N ARG A 294 20.29 36.67 -117.36
CA ARG A 294 19.53 37.44 -118.35
C ARG A 294 20.42 38.34 -119.20
N GLN A 295 21.35 39.06 -118.57
CA GLN A 295 22.32 39.90 -119.30
C GLN A 295 23.24 39.09 -120.22
N GLN A 296 23.69 37.91 -119.79
CA GLN A 296 24.54 37.04 -120.61
C GLN A 296 23.78 36.49 -121.83
N ARG A 297 22.51 36.08 -121.66
CA ARG A 297 21.68 35.61 -122.78
C ARG A 297 21.36 36.72 -123.79
N GLU A 298 21.14 37.94 -123.34
CA GLU A 298 20.93 39.09 -124.23
C GLU A 298 22.20 39.47 -125.00
N ALA A 299 23.38 39.39 -124.38
CA ALA A 299 24.66 39.63 -125.04
C ALA A 299 24.99 38.58 -126.12
N GLU A 300 24.79 37.29 -125.81
CA GLU A 300 25.03 36.19 -126.77
C GLU A 300 24.03 36.23 -127.95
N ALA A 301 22.77 36.63 -127.71
CA ALA A 301 21.79 36.79 -128.78
C ALA A 301 22.11 37.97 -129.71
N ALA A 302 22.71 39.05 -129.18
CA ALA A 302 23.15 40.19 -129.98
C ALA A 302 24.40 39.87 -130.82
N GLU A 303 25.31 39.05 -130.31
CA GLU A 303 26.52 38.62 -131.03
C GLU A 303 26.19 37.67 -132.18
N ARG A 304 25.28 36.70 -131.97
CA ARG A 304 24.83 35.79 -133.04
C ARG A 304 24.20 36.51 -134.23
N ARG A 305 23.38 37.54 -133.98
CA ARG A 305 22.77 38.36 -135.05
C ARG A 305 23.80 39.11 -135.89
N ARG A 306 24.87 39.62 -135.26
CA ARG A 306 25.96 40.32 -135.98
C ARG A 306 26.75 39.38 -136.89
N VAL A 307 26.97 38.14 -136.45
CA VAL A 307 27.69 37.13 -137.24
C VAL A 307 26.85 36.65 -138.43
N GLU A 308 25.54 36.44 -138.25
CA GLU A 308 24.63 36.04 -139.35
C GLU A 308 24.47 37.14 -140.42
N GLU A 309 24.40 38.42 -140.02
CA GLU A 309 24.33 39.54 -140.97
C GLU A 309 25.62 39.71 -141.79
N GLN A 310 26.81 39.46 -141.20
CA GLN A 310 28.08 39.50 -141.92
C GLN A 310 28.21 38.35 -142.94
N GLN A 311 27.78 37.14 -142.58
CA GLN A 311 27.84 35.99 -143.48
C GLN A 311 26.85 36.10 -144.66
N ALA A 312 25.68 36.72 -144.45
CA ALA A 312 24.73 36.97 -145.53
C ALA A 312 25.25 38.01 -146.54
N ALA A 313 26.00 39.02 -146.08
CA ALA A 313 26.59 40.04 -146.95
C ALA A 313 27.72 39.49 -147.85
N GLU A 314 28.58 38.60 -147.34
CA GLU A 314 29.64 37.96 -148.13
C GLU A 314 29.08 36.98 -149.18
N ALA A 315 28.01 36.25 -148.87
CA ALA A 315 27.36 35.35 -149.82
C ALA A 315 26.71 36.12 -151.00
N ALA A 316 26.13 37.29 -150.74
CA ALA A 316 25.55 38.14 -151.78
C ALA A 316 26.61 38.74 -152.71
N ALA A 317 27.79 39.10 -152.19
CA ALA A 317 28.91 39.60 -152.99
C ALA A 317 29.49 38.53 -153.92
N ALA A 318 29.59 37.27 -153.45
CA ALA A 318 30.10 36.16 -154.26
C ALA A 318 29.14 35.75 -155.39
N ALA A 319 27.82 35.92 -155.22
CA ALA A 319 26.82 35.62 -156.25
C ALA A 319 26.89 36.60 -157.43
N ARG A 320 27.07 37.91 -157.16
CA ARG A 320 27.19 38.95 -158.21
C ARG A 320 28.38 38.75 -159.13
N VAL A 321 29.52 38.32 -158.57
CA VAL A 321 30.74 38.06 -159.34
C VAL A 321 30.56 36.87 -160.30
N ARG A 322 29.76 35.85 -159.92
CA ARG A 322 29.43 34.74 -160.83
C ARG A 322 28.49 35.16 -161.96
N GLU A 323 27.45 35.92 -161.62
CA GLU A 323 26.45 36.36 -162.60
C GLU A 323 27.07 37.27 -163.67
N ALA A 324 28.01 38.15 -163.28
CA ALA A 324 28.78 38.95 -164.21
C ALA A 324 29.74 38.12 -165.10
N ALA A 325 30.29 37.02 -164.59
CA ALA A 325 31.15 36.13 -165.36
C ALA A 325 30.37 35.35 -166.43
N ASP A 326 29.14 34.91 -166.12
CA ASP A 326 28.28 34.19 -167.07
C ASP A 326 27.80 35.12 -168.20
N LEU A 327 27.44 36.37 -167.88
CA LEU A 327 27.09 37.40 -168.88
C LEU A 327 28.27 37.72 -169.81
N MET A 328 29.50 37.81 -169.27
CA MET A 328 30.71 38.02 -170.06
C MET A 328 30.99 36.84 -171.00
N LEU A 329 30.69 35.61 -170.56
CA LEU A 329 30.88 34.40 -171.37
C LEU A 329 29.88 34.32 -172.52
N ASP A 330 28.62 34.67 -172.28
CA ASP A 330 27.59 34.72 -173.32
C ASP A 330 27.83 35.86 -174.33
N ALA A 331 28.30 37.02 -173.87
CA ALA A 331 28.72 38.11 -174.75
C ALA A 331 29.89 37.69 -175.67
N LEU A 332 30.85 36.91 -175.16
CA LEU A 332 31.95 36.36 -175.98
C LEU A 332 31.48 35.31 -176.99
N ARG A 333 30.48 34.49 -176.64
CA ARG A 333 29.89 33.51 -177.55
C ARG A 333 29.10 34.18 -178.67
N GLN A 334 28.29 35.19 -178.34
CA GLN A 334 27.60 36.01 -179.34
C GLN A 334 28.58 36.76 -180.23
N TRP A 335 29.67 37.29 -179.66
CA TRP A 335 30.71 37.95 -180.44
C TRP A 335 31.37 37.00 -181.45
N LYS A 336 31.68 35.77 -181.02
CA LYS A 336 32.22 34.73 -181.91
C LYS A 336 31.22 34.30 -182.99
N HIS A 337 29.95 34.17 -182.63
CA HIS A 337 28.90 33.80 -183.58
C HIS A 337 28.71 34.89 -184.65
N ALA A 338 28.62 36.15 -184.23
CA ALA A 338 28.51 37.31 -185.10
C ALA A 338 29.72 37.46 -186.05
N GLU A 339 30.92 37.09 -185.60
CA GLU A 339 32.14 37.11 -186.42
C GLU A 339 32.13 36.01 -187.50
N GLU A 340 31.54 34.86 -187.20
CA GLU A 340 31.38 33.75 -188.15
C GLU A 340 30.27 34.00 -189.19
N THR A 341 29.22 34.74 -188.84
CA THR A 341 28.09 35.07 -189.72
C THR A 341 28.23 36.38 -190.49
N GLY A 342 29.11 37.29 -190.04
CA GLY A 342 29.35 38.58 -190.69
C GLY A 342 28.22 39.60 -190.51
N ASP A 343 27.38 39.44 -189.47
CA ASP A 343 26.26 40.32 -189.15
C ASP A 343 26.74 41.52 -188.29
N ALA A 344 26.53 42.73 -188.81
CA ALA A 344 26.99 43.97 -188.19
C ALA A 344 26.13 44.41 -186.98
N ASP A 345 24.83 44.10 -186.96
CA ASP A 345 23.94 44.50 -185.85
C ASP A 345 24.17 43.61 -184.61
N GLU A 346 24.51 42.34 -184.85
CA GLU A 346 24.79 41.37 -183.79
C GLU A 346 26.14 41.64 -183.08
N LEU A 347 27.11 42.19 -183.81
CA LEU A 347 28.42 42.64 -183.29
C LEU A 347 28.31 43.85 -182.37
N GLU A 348 27.40 44.78 -182.67
CA GLU A 348 27.14 45.95 -181.82
C GLU A 348 26.40 45.54 -180.53
N ASN A 349 25.44 44.62 -180.63
CA ASN A 349 24.78 44.02 -179.47
C ASN A 349 25.75 43.25 -178.56
N ALA A 350 26.68 42.49 -179.13
CA ALA A 350 27.69 41.78 -178.35
C ALA A 350 28.62 42.74 -177.59
N ARG A 351 28.93 43.92 -178.17
CA ARG A 351 29.71 44.98 -177.48
C ARG A 351 28.91 45.63 -176.34
N ALA A 352 27.63 45.91 -176.55
CA ALA A 352 26.76 46.43 -175.50
C ALA A 352 26.58 45.43 -174.34
N ALA A 353 26.43 44.14 -174.65
CA ALA A 353 26.32 43.07 -173.66
C ALA A 353 27.60 42.91 -172.83
N ARG A 354 28.78 43.03 -173.45
CA ARG A 354 30.07 43.04 -172.76
C ARG A 354 30.18 44.22 -171.77
N ASP A 355 29.80 45.42 -172.19
CA ASP A 355 29.91 46.61 -171.34
C ASP A 355 28.89 46.58 -170.17
N GLN A 356 27.72 45.96 -170.37
CA GLN A 356 26.79 45.62 -169.28
C GLN A 356 27.38 44.63 -168.27
N ALA A 357 28.06 43.58 -168.73
CA ALA A 357 28.68 42.59 -167.85
C ALA A 357 29.78 43.21 -166.96
N ILE A 358 30.56 44.15 -167.50
CA ILE A 358 31.58 44.90 -166.73
C ILE A 358 30.92 45.81 -165.68
N THR A 359 29.80 46.44 -166.01
CA THR A 359 29.06 47.30 -165.07
C THR A 359 28.42 46.49 -163.94
N ALA A 360 27.89 45.30 -164.23
CA ALA A 360 27.31 44.41 -163.23
C ALA A 360 28.34 43.87 -162.21
N ALA A 361 29.62 43.78 -162.59
CA ALA A 361 30.69 43.33 -161.70
C ALA A 361 31.18 44.40 -160.69
N THR A 362 30.78 45.67 -160.84
CA THR A 362 31.36 46.81 -160.10
C THR A 362 30.39 47.51 -159.12
N LEU A 363 29.16 46.98 -158.93
CA LEU A 363 28.13 47.45 -157.98
C LEU A 363 27.76 46.39 -156.94
#